data_AF-A0A6C0CJR8-F1
#
_entry.id   AF-A0A6C0CJR8-F1
#
_cell.length_a   1.000
_cell.length_b   1.000
_cell.length_c   1.000
_cell.angle_alpha   90.00
_cell.angle_beta   90.00
_cell.angle_gamma   90.00
#
_symmetry.space_group_name_H-M   'P 1'
#
loop_
_entity.id
_entity.type
_entity.pdbx_description
1 polymer ?
#
loop_
_entity_poly.entity_id
_entity_poly.type
_entity_poly.pdbx_seq_one_letter_code
_entity_poly.pdbx_strand_id
1 'polypeptide(L)'
;MDEFEINDMRGVNEFKGITFSKFKKTDAKKELLNSLKDGKIENALNWSAEFICSGAFIDLWDILLNFIGKHIHLGNPKLPIYLDLRFNNFKEIIQCGYIGFELNMRNNNKIRKLFGEIIIVLCKSQKKHSIESIKIQKASEFDMTTISTKLKAPNVNYATELFKKDDPKELFIGLNEFMYHLSKDSLNSLDACYWMEWILEFENMCKKKKEICICERRSFVSVEEKFQKEPIWMIWDAIFISNIAKKSEISKKILKSIFDLFCIRYTSGAKRKRKYLIYFAISLITEKINDKIPIINDKSLIDNINKKINLIYKEIKKNEVSPAMDYLFTGVEKSNREKTVEKLETMNKMNTIIRN
;
A
#
# COMPACT_ATOMS: atom_id res chain seq x y z
N MET A 1 36.34 -3.55 -6.56
CA MET A 1 34.88 -3.63 -6.79
C MET A 1 34.22 -3.33 -5.46
N ASP A 2 33.21 -2.45 -5.41
CA ASP A 2 32.50 -2.18 -4.15
C ASP A 2 31.82 -3.46 -3.66
N GLU A 3 32.10 -3.85 -2.41
CA GLU A 3 31.57 -5.09 -1.83
C GLU A 3 30.06 -5.05 -1.59
N PHE A 4 29.44 -3.86 -1.62
CA PHE A 4 28.01 -3.67 -1.41
C PHE A 4 27.22 -3.38 -2.69
N GLU A 5 27.91 -3.17 -3.81
CA GLU A 5 27.30 -2.89 -5.11
C GLU A 5 26.85 -4.20 -5.78
N ILE A 6 25.57 -4.29 -6.17
CA ILE A 6 25.03 -5.47 -6.82
C ILE A 6 25.22 -5.35 -8.33
N ASN A 7 26.12 -6.17 -8.87
CA ASN A 7 26.56 -6.15 -10.27
C ASN A 7 26.04 -7.37 -11.03
N ASP A 8 24.72 -7.54 -10.99
CA ASP A 8 24.03 -8.67 -11.61
C ASP A 8 23.65 -8.38 -13.07
N MET A 9 23.94 -9.33 -13.96
CA MET A 9 23.66 -9.22 -15.40
C MET A 9 22.19 -9.39 -15.78
N ARG A 10 21.36 -9.93 -14.89
CA ARG A 10 19.97 -10.26 -15.19
C ARG A 10 19.11 -9.01 -15.29
N GLY A 11 18.25 -8.96 -16.31
CA GLY A 11 17.29 -7.90 -16.55
C GLY A 11 15.98 -8.08 -15.78
N VAL A 12 15.12 -7.06 -15.82
CA VAL A 12 13.81 -7.05 -15.12
C VAL A 12 12.94 -8.25 -15.48
N ASN A 13 12.98 -8.70 -16.75
CA ASN A 13 12.16 -9.80 -17.24
C ASN A 13 12.55 -11.16 -16.62
N GLU A 14 13.80 -11.33 -16.21
CA GLU A 14 14.30 -12.57 -15.61
C GLU A 14 13.83 -12.73 -14.15
N PHE A 15 13.44 -11.63 -13.50
CA PHE A 15 12.85 -11.64 -12.16
C PHE A 15 11.32 -11.78 -12.17
N LYS A 16 10.72 -12.15 -13.31
CA LYS A 16 9.27 -12.37 -13.38
C LYS A 16 8.88 -13.61 -12.57
N GLY A 17 8.18 -13.38 -11.47
CA GLY A 17 7.68 -14.45 -10.57
C GLY A 17 8.68 -14.93 -9.51
N ILE A 18 9.94 -14.49 -9.58
CA ILE A 18 10.99 -14.85 -8.63
C ILE A 18 11.66 -13.62 -8.00
N THR A 19 12.34 -13.78 -6.87
CA THR A 19 13.18 -12.75 -6.25
C THR A 19 14.62 -12.82 -6.76
N PHE A 20 15.50 -11.96 -6.24
CA PHE A 20 16.90 -11.89 -6.66
C PHE A 20 17.61 -13.25 -6.52
N SER A 21 17.43 -13.91 -5.38
CA SER A 21 17.99 -15.23 -5.09
C SER A 21 17.13 -16.40 -5.58
N LYS A 22 16.27 -16.16 -6.59
CA LYS A 22 15.45 -17.16 -7.28
C LYS A 22 14.34 -17.82 -6.45
N PHE A 23 13.98 -17.28 -5.28
CA PHE A 23 12.80 -17.72 -4.55
C PHE A 23 11.52 -17.32 -5.28
N LYS A 24 10.46 -18.12 -5.20
CA LYS A 24 9.14 -17.71 -5.72
C LYS A 24 8.66 -16.48 -4.95
N LYS A 25 8.19 -15.44 -5.66
CA LYS A 25 7.71 -14.20 -5.03
C LYS A 25 6.56 -14.43 -4.04
N THR A 26 5.72 -15.42 -4.28
CA THR A 26 4.62 -15.80 -3.36
C THR A 26 5.14 -16.28 -2.02
N ASP A 27 6.23 -17.04 -2.03
CA ASP A 27 6.79 -17.68 -0.84
C ASP A 27 7.62 -16.64 -0.07
N ALA A 28 8.44 -15.86 -0.78
CA ALA A 28 9.16 -14.72 -0.19
C ALA A 28 8.21 -13.69 0.44
N LYS A 29 7.05 -13.43 -0.20
CA LYS A 29 6.00 -12.59 0.38
C LYS A 29 5.47 -13.16 1.70
N LYS A 30 5.22 -14.46 1.75
CA LYS A 30 4.72 -15.13 2.97
C LYS A 30 5.75 -15.02 4.10
N GLU A 31 7.02 -15.26 3.80
CA GLU A 31 8.10 -15.17 4.77
C GLU A 31 8.37 -13.74 5.25
N LEU A 32 8.26 -12.74 4.37
CA LEU A 32 8.31 -11.33 4.77
C LEU A 32 7.17 -10.98 5.73
N LEU A 33 5.93 -11.38 5.42
CA LEU A 33 4.78 -11.14 6.29
C LEU A 33 4.93 -11.84 7.65
N ASN A 34 5.43 -13.07 7.68
CA ASN A 34 5.72 -13.80 8.92
C ASN A 34 6.79 -13.08 9.74
N SER A 35 7.88 -12.65 9.11
CA SER A 35 8.98 -11.94 9.78
C SER A 35 8.52 -10.61 10.37
N LEU A 36 7.68 -9.87 9.64
CA LEU A 36 7.06 -8.63 10.12
C LEU A 36 6.12 -8.87 11.31
N LYS A 37 5.31 -9.93 11.24
CA LYS A 37 4.37 -10.32 12.31
C LYS A 37 5.11 -10.72 13.60
N ASP A 38 6.14 -11.54 13.46
CA ASP A 38 6.97 -12.04 14.57
C ASP A 38 7.95 -10.98 15.11
N GLY A 39 8.10 -9.83 14.42
CA GLY A 39 9.06 -8.80 14.79
C GLY A 39 10.53 -9.17 14.54
N LYS A 40 10.79 -10.15 13.66
CA LYS A 40 12.13 -10.60 13.25
C LYS A 40 12.73 -9.62 12.24
N ILE A 41 13.39 -8.58 12.74
CA ILE A 41 13.87 -7.45 11.93
C ILE A 41 14.85 -7.90 10.84
N GLU A 42 15.88 -8.67 11.19
CA GLU A 42 16.90 -9.09 10.21
C GLU A 42 16.30 -9.92 9.08
N ASN A 43 15.43 -10.89 9.42
CA ASN A 43 14.72 -11.70 8.42
C ASN A 43 13.83 -10.83 7.52
N ALA A 44 13.08 -9.88 8.11
CA ALA A 44 12.25 -8.98 7.33
C ALA A 44 13.08 -8.07 6.42
N LEU A 45 14.26 -7.62 6.86
CA LEU A 45 15.19 -6.84 6.05
C LEU A 45 15.74 -7.66 4.89
N ASN A 46 16.19 -8.90 5.13
CA ASN A 46 16.63 -9.82 4.09
C ASN A 46 15.54 -10.05 3.03
N TRP A 47 14.32 -10.40 3.45
CA TRP A 47 13.22 -10.62 2.51
C TRP A 47 12.79 -9.36 1.77
N SER A 48 12.83 -8.18 2.40
CA SER A 48 12.53 -6.92 1.69
C SER A 48 13.61 -6.58 0.66
N ALA A 49 14.88 -6.81 0.98
CA ALA A 49 15.99 -6.59 0.09
C ALA A 49 15.97 -7.54 -1.12
N GLU A 50 15.46 -8.78 -0.98
CA GLU A 50 15.18 -9.68 -2.12
C GLU A 50 14.24 -9.04 -3.17
N PHE A 51 13.20 -8.33 -2.73
CA PHE A 51 12.30 -7.60 -3.63
C PHE A 51 12.98 -6.35 -4.23
N ILE A 52 13.79 -5.63 -3.45
CA ILE A 52 14.51 -4.43 -3.91
C ILE A 52 15.53 -4.80 -4.99
N CYS A 53 16.34 -5.85 -4.75
CA CYS A 53 17.41 -6.29 -5.66
C CYS A 53 16.87 -6.85 -6.99
N SER A 54 15.63 -7.35 -6.99
CA SER A 54 14.90 -7.78 -8.19
C SER A 54 14.06 -6.69 -8.85
N GLY A 55 14.12 -5.44 -8.36
CA GLY A 55 13.35 -4.31 -8.89
C GLY A 55 11.84 -4.38 -8.63
N ALA A 56 11.39 -5.27 -7.74
CA ALA A 56 10.00 -5.57 -7.45
C ALA A 56 9.35 -4.58 -6.44
N PHE A 57 9.57 -3.27 -6.64
CA PHE A 57 9.14 -2.24 -5.69
C PHE A 57 7.62 -2.16 -5.50
N ILE A 58 6.83 -2.33 -6.56
CA ILE A 58 5.36 -2.31 -6.46
C ILE A 58 4.85 -3.50 -5.67
N ASP A 59 5.45 -4.69 -5.86
CA ASP A 59 5.13 -5.87 -5.07
C ASP A 59 5.44 -5.63 -3.60
N LEU A 60 6.62 -5.05 -3.29
CA LEU A 60 7.02 -4.73 -1.93
C LEU A 60 6.05 -3.73 -1.28
N TRP A 61 5.71 -2.63 -1.94
CA TRP A 61 4.71 -1.67 -1.43
C TRP A 61 3.36 -2.34 -1.17
N ASP A 62 2.85 -3.16 -2.09
CA ASP A 62 1.60 -3.89 -1.88
C ASP A 62 1.67 -4.83 -0.65
N ILE A 63 2.82 -5.46 -0.37
CA ILE A 63 3.03 -6.28 0.83
C ILE A 63 2.97 -5.42 2.10
N LEU A 64 3.66 -4.29 2.12
CA LEU A 64 3.71 -3.38 3.28
C LEU A 64 2.33 -2.78 3.59
N LEU A 65 1.62 -2.33 2.56
CA LEU A 65 0.26 -1.78 2.70
C LEU A 65 -0.73 -2.84 3.19
N ASN A 66 -0.62 -4.08 2.69
CA ASN A 66 -1.42 -5.19 3.16
C ASN A 66 -1.14 -5.49 4.64
N PHE A 67 0.13 -5.53 5.04
CA PHE A 67 0.53 -5.80 6.41
C PHE A 67 -0.03 -4.76 7.38
N ILE A 68 0.03 -3.48 7.03
CA ILE A 68 -0.44 -2.39 7.88
C ILE A 68 -1.95 -2.46 8.06
N GLY A 69 -2.71 -2.55 6.96
CA GLY A 69 -4.16 -2.64 7.05
C GLY A 69 -4.63 -3.88 7.81
N LYS A 70 -3.94 -5.00 7.66
CA LYS A 70 -4.38 -6.29 8.24
C LYS A 70 -3.95 -6.49 9.69
N HIS A 71 -2.70 -6.16 10.02
CA HIS A 71 -2.07 -6.58 11.28
C HIS A 71 -1.76 -5.43 12.24
N ILE A 72 -1.64 -4.19 11.76
CA ILE A 72 -1.33 -3.03 12.59
C ILE A 72 -2.58 -2.19 12.82
N HIS A 73 -3.14 -1.61 11.75
CA HIS A 73 -4.33 -0.76 11.73
C HIS A 73 -4.37 0.24 12.92
N LEU A 74 -5.41 0.21 13.75
CA LEU A 74 -5.57 1.07 14.93
C LEU A 74 -4.54 0.79 16.05
N GLY A 75 -3.70 -0.23 15.93
CA GLY A 75 -2.51 -0.42 16.76
C GLY A 75 -1.45 0.66 16.56
N ASN A 76 -1.39 1.30 15.38
CA ASN A 76 -0.59 2.50 15.14
C ASN A 76 -1.30 3.41 14.14
N PRO A 77 -2.31 4.18 14.59
CA PRO A 77 -3.24 4.88 13.69
C PRO A 77 -2.56 5.97 12.85
N LYS A 78 -1.43 6.51 13.30
CA LYS A 78 -0.67 7.56 12.59
C LYS A 78 0.34 7.01 11.57
N LEU A 79 0.52 5.69 11.52
CA LEU A 79 1.46 5.04 10.60
C LEU A 79 1.21 5.33 9.11
N PRO A 80 -0.05 5.44 8.61
CA PRO A 80 -0.32 5.83 7.23
C PRO A 80 0.27 7.19 6.85
N ILE A 81 0.26 8.17 7.77
CA ILE A 81 0.84 9.51 7.52
C ILE A 81 2.34 9.39 7.25
N TYR A 82 3.04 8.61 8.07
CA TYR A 82 4.46 8.36 7.90
C TYR A 82 4.76 7.61 6.60
N LEU A 83 3.96 6.58 6.28
CA LEU A 83 4.15 5.83 5.05
C LEU A 83 3.89 6.66 3.80
N ASP A 84 2.89 7.53 3.81
CA ASP A 84 2.62 8.42 2.68
C ASP A 84 3.80 9.38 2.46
N LEU A 85 4.35 9.97 3.53
CA LEU A 85 5.60 10.73 3.48
C LEU A 85 6.75 9.90 2.86
N ARG A 86 6.97 8.67 3.35
CA ARG A 86 8.04 7.81 2.81
C ARG A 86 7.79 7.41 1.35
N PHE A 87 6.55 7.23 0.94
CA PHE A 87 6.20 6.97 -0.44
C PHE A 87 6.46 8.18 -1.35
N ASN A 88 6.21 9.40 -0.86
CA ASN A 88 6.57 10.63 -1.58
C ASN A 88 8.09 10.76 -1.75
N ASN A 89 8.87 10.51 -0.71
CA ASN A 89 10.35 10.46 -0.82
C ASN A 89 10.81 9.40 -1.83
N PHE A 90 10.17 8.24 -1.86
CA PHE A 90 10.46 7.19 -2.85
C PHE A 90 10.16 7.65 -4.29
N LYS A 91 9.03 8.33 -4.50
CA LYS A 91 8.66 8.90 -5.81
C LYS A 91 9.67 9.95 -6.27
N GLU A 92 10.11 10.83 -5.37
CA GLU A 92 11.15 11.84 -5.67
C GLU A 92 12.46 11.18 -6.11
N ILE A 93 12.90 10.12 -5.42
CA ILE A 93 14.11 9.38 -5.81
C ILE A 93 13.96 8.79 -7.22
N ILE A 94 12.80 8.21 -7.55
CA ILE A 94 12.55 7.69 -8.90
C ILE A 94 12.67 8.80 -9.95
N GLN A 95 12.05 9.95 -9.67
CA GLN A 95 12.03 11.10 -10.59
C GLN A 95 13.44 11.68 -10.81
N CYS A 96 14.36 11.52 -9.85
CA CYS A 96 15.77 11.87 -9.94
C CYS A 96 16.60 10.86 -10.78
N GLY A 97 16.10 10.47 -11.96
CA GLY A 97 16.91 9.76 -12.97
C GLY A 97 16.79 8.23 -13.01
N TYR A 98 15.81 7.63 -12.31
CA TYR A 98 15.56 6.18 -12.35
C TYR A 98 14.31 5.76 -13.12
N ILE A 99 13.56 6.70 -13.71
CA ILE A 99 12.40 6.40 -14.56
C ILE A 99 12.84 5.48 -15.71
N GLY A 100 12.23 4.30 -15.82
CA GLY A 100 12.56 3.27 -16.83
C GLY A 100 13.82 2.45 -16.52
N PHE A 101 14.52 2.75 -15.43
CA PHE A 101 15.71 2.05 -14.96
C PHE A 101 15.60 1.70 -13.47
N GLU A 102 14.39 1.37 -13.02
CA GLU A 102 14.06 1.19 -11.61
C GLU A 102 14.89 0.08 -10.95
N LEU A 103 15.30 -0.95 -11.70
CA LEU A 103 16.17 -2.02 -11.20
C LEU A 103 17.48 -1.49 -10.60
N ASN A 104 18.02 -0.40 -11.16
CA ASN A 104 19.28 0.19 -10.70
C ASN A 104 19.15 0.83 -9.31
N MET A 105 17.94 1.12 -8.84
CA MET A 105 17.70 1.63 -7.49
C MET A 105 18.13 0.65 -6.39
N ARG A 106 18.41 -0.62 -6.72
CA ARG A 106 18.98 -1.60 -5.79
C ARG A 106 20.33 -1.19 -5.21
N ASN A 107 21.08 -0.33 -5.90
CA ASN A 107 22.37 0.21 -5.43
C ASN A 107 22.24 1.61 -4.83
N ASN A 108 21.07 2.25 -4.94
CA ASN A 108 20.83 3.55 -4.33
C ASN A 108 20.74 3.44 -2.79
N ASN A 109 21.72 4.00 -2.08
CA ASN A 109 21.79 3.95 -0.62
C ASN A 109 20.56 4.58 0.07
N LYS A 110 19.94 5.62 -0.53
CA LYS A 110 18.72 6.23 0.05
C LYS A 110 17.55 5.27 -0.02
N ILE A 111 17.41 4.51 -1.11
CA ILE A 111 16.38 3.47 -1.26
C ILE A 111 16.57 2.36 -0.23
N ARG A 112 17.80 1.86 -0.07
CA ARG A 112 18.12 0.83 0.92
C ARG A 112 17.74 1.27 2.33
N LYS A 113 18.13 2.50 2.72
CA LYS A 113 17.80 3.09 4.02
C LYS A 113 16.30 3.38 4.19
N LEU A 114 15.64 3.88 3.15
CA LEU A 114 14.20 4.18 3.17
C LEU A 114 13.38 2.93 3.47
N PHE A 115 13.61 1.84 2.74
CA PHE A 115 12.91 0.59 3.01
C PHE A 115 13.38 -0.06 4.31
N GLY A 116 14.68 -0.01 4.63
CA GLY A 116 15.21 -0.50 5.90
C GLY A 116 14.48 0.12 7.09
N GLU A 117 14.33 1.44 7.07
CA GLU A 117 13.57 2.17 8.08
C GLU A 117 12.12 1.72 8.17
N ILE A 118 11.41 1.65 7.03
CA ILE A 118 10.01 1.22 7.00
C ILE A 118 9.87 -0.17 7.63
N ILE A 119 10.70 -1.14 7.25
CA ILE A 119 10.65 -2.50 7.77
C ILE A 119 10.82 -2.53 9.30
N ILE A 120 11.80 -1.78 9.83
CA ILE A 120 12.03 -1.71 11.28
C ILE A 120 10.81 -1.12 11.99
N VAL A 121 10.25 -0.03 11.46
CA VAL A 121 9.04 0.61 12.00
C VAL A 121 7.86 -0.36 12.02
N LEU A 122 7.67 -1.16 10.97
CA LEU A 122 6.61 -2.17 10.92
C LEU A 122 6.84 -3.33 11.90
N CYS A 123 8.08 -3.82 12.01
CA CYS A 123 8.45 -4.85 12.99
C CYS A 123 8.22 -4.37 14.43
N LYS A 124 8.42 -3.09 14.74
CA LYS A 124 8.24 -2.53 16.09
C LYS A 124 6.86 -1.93 16.38
N SER A 125 6.04 -1.67 15.36
CA SER A 125 4.68 -1.14 15.56
C SER A 125 3.82 -2.11 16.35
N GLN A 126 2.96 -1.59 17.23
CA GLN A 126 2.02 -2.42 17.98
C GLN A 126 1.08 -3.12 17.00
N LYS A 127 1.07 -4.46 17.04
CA LYS A 127 0.14 -5.27 16.27
C LYS A 127 -1.17 -5.42 17.02
N LYS A 128 -2.24 -5.59 16.27
CA LYS A 128 -3.58 -5.92 16.76
C LYS A 128 -3.99 -7.29 16.22
N HIS A 129 -5.14 -7.78 16.68
CA HIS A 129 -5.73 -8.95 16.05
C HIS A 129 -5.88 -8.72 14.55
N SER A 130 -5.52 -9.76 13.80
CA SER A 130 -5.48 -9.67 12.35
C SER A 130 -6.91 -9.55 11.84
N ILE A 131 -7.16 -8.54 11.02
CA ILE A 131 -8.46 -8.39 10.38
C ILE A 131 -8.63 -9.54 9.39
N GLU A 132 -9.76 -10.23 9.50
CA GLU A 132 -10.14 -11.27 8.55
C GLU A 132 -10.99 -10.66 7.45
N SER A 133 -10.76 -11.14 6.22
CA SER A 133 -11.62 -10.79 5.11
C SER A 133 -12.98 -11.45 5.28
N ILE A 134 -14.04 -10.67 5.18
CA ILE A 134 -15.38 -11.19 5.01
C ILE A 134 -15.48 -11.79 3.60
N LYS A 135 -16.14 -12.94 3.47
CA LYS A 135 -16.34 -13.64 2.20
C LYS A 135 -17.83 -13.59 1.86
N ILE A 136 -18.16 -13.01 0.72
CA ILE A 136 -19.53 -12.97 0.19
C ILE A 136 -19.77 -14.22 -0.65
N GLN A 137 -20.76 -15.04 -0.26
CA GLN A 137 -21.16 -16.23 -1.00
C GLN A 137 -22.03 -15.84 -2.22
N LYS A 138 -21.46 -16.01 -3.42
CA LYS A 138 -21.98 -15.46 -4.68
C LYS A 138 -23.40 -15.90 -5.09
N ALA A 139 -23.87 -17.06 -4.63
CA ALA A 139 -25.16 -17.61 -5.08
C ALA A 139 -26.34 -17.21 -4.18
N SER A 140 -26.14 -17.17 -2.86
CA SER A 140 -27.21 -16.91 -1.88
C SER A 140 -27.26 -15.44 -1.43
N GLU A 141 -26.11 -14.76 -1.33
CA GLU A 141 -26.08 -13.40 -0.74
C GLU A 141 -26.56 -12.27 -1.66
N PHE A 142 -26.93 -12.61 -2.91
CA PHE A 142 -27.56 -11.70 -3.84
C PHE A 142 -29.05 -12.01 -4.06
N ASP A 143 -29.59 -13.02 -3.37
CA ASP A 143 -31.02 -13.28 -3.34
C ASP A 143 -31.74 -12.27 -2.44
N MET A 144 -32.87 -11.76 -2.91
CA MET A 144 -33.68 -10.76 -2.18
C MET A 144 -34.11 -11.28 -0.81
N THR A 145 -34.39 -12.58 -0.69
CA THR A 145 -34.79 -13.19 0.60
C THR A 145 -33.64 -13.21 1.60
N THR A 146 -32.41 -13.38 1.15
CA THR A 146 -31.23 -13.38 2.03
C THR A 146 -30.81 -11.96 2.38
N ILE A 147 -30.83 -11.05 1.40
CA ILE A 147 -30.50 -9.63 1.60
C ILE A 147 -31.43 -9.03 2.66
N SER A 148 -32.74 -9.29 2.58
CA SER A 148 -33.72 -8.70 3.50
C SER A 148 -33.44 -9.04 4.97
N THR A 149 -32.90 -10.24 5.25
CA THR A 149 -32.52 -10.65 6.63
C THR A 149 -31.29 -9.91 7.17
N LYS A 150 -30.51 -9.26 6.31
CA LYS A 150 -29.28 -8.53 6.66
C LYS A 150 -29.47 -7.02 6.72
N LEU A 151 -30.60 -6.50 6.21
CA LEU A 151 -30.92 -5.07 6.29
C LEU A 151 -31.17 -4.66 7.73
N LYS A 152 -30.47 -3.63 8.19
CA LYS A 152 -30.57 -3.09 9.55
C LYS A 152 -30.87 -1.61 9.57
N ALA A 153 -30.67 -0.90 8.46
CA ALA A 153 -30.95 0.53 8.40
C ALA A 153 -32.47 0.77 8.58
N PRO A 154 -32.88 1.71 9.46
CA PRO A 154 -34.29 1.97 9.72
C PRO A 154 -35.00 2.67 8.55
N ASN A 155 -34.25 3.26 7.61
CA ASN A 155 -34.76 3.95 6.43
C ASN A 155 -33.69 4.04 5.34
N VAL A 156 -34.08 4.56 4.17
CA VAL A 156 -33.24 4.68 2.97
C VAL A 156 -32.53 6.04 2.83
N ASN A 157 -32.54 6.86 3.87
CA ASN A 157 -32.05 8.24 3.76
C ASN A 157 -30.53 8.36 3.95
N TYR A 158 -29.86 7.33 4.48
CA TYR A 158 -28.42 7.37 4.80
C TYR A 158 -27.52 7.56 3.57
N ALA A 159 -27.91 7.03 2.40
CA ALA A 159 -27.14 7.20 1.16
C ALA A 159 -27.56 8.40 0.31
N THR A 160 -28.61 9.14 0.68
CA THR A 160 -29.26 10.12 -0.21
C THR A 160 -28.33 11.26 -0.64
N GLU A 161 -27.51 11.79 0.29
CA GLU A 161 -26.57 12.88 -0.01
C GLU A 161 -25.37 12.43 -0.86
N LEU A 162 -25.04 11.13 -0.82
CA LEU A 162 -23.88 10.57 -1.49
C LEU A 162 -24.21 10.04 -2.88
N PHE A 163 -25.42 9.50 -3.05
CA PHE A 163 -25.85 8.83 -4.26
C PHE A 163 -26.12 9.85 -5.36
N LYS A 164 -25.45 9.70 -6.50
CA LYS A 164 -25.56 10.61 -7.63
C LYS A 164 -26.43 10.05 -8.75
N LYS A 165 -26.83 10.91 -9.68
CA LYS A 165 -27.83 10.60 -10.71
C LYS A 165 -27.43 9.40 -11.58
N ASP A 166 -26.15 9.31 -11.94
CA ASP A 166 -25.63 8.28 -12.84
C ASP A 166 -25.02 7.07 -12.09
N ASP A 167 -25.22 6.98 -10.77
CA ASP A 167 -24.77 5.81 -10.00
C ASP A 167 -25.69 4.59 -10.24
N PRO A 168 -25.18 3.34 -10.19
CA PRO A 168 -25.98 2.14 -10.38
C PRO A 168 -27.01 1.98 -9.25
N LYS A 169 -28.30 1.98 -9.61
CA LYS A 169 -29.41 1.91 -8.64
C LYS A 169 -29.37 0.63 -7.81
N GLU A 170 -28.82 -0.44 -8.37
CA GLU A 170 -28.65 -1.74 -7.73
C GLU A 170 -27.73 -1.69 -6.51
N LEU A 171 -26.81 -0.72 -6.47
CA LEU A 171 -25.90 -0.52 -5.35
C LEU A 171 -26.52 0.32 -4.22
N PHE A 172 -27.66 0.95 -4.44
CA PHE A 172 -28.24 1.92 -3.49
C PHE A 172 -28.51 1.30 -2.12
N ILE A 173 -29.13 0.11 -2.07
CA ILE A 173 -29.45 -0.55 -0.80
C ILE A 173 -28.18 -0.90 -0.03
N GLY A 174 -27.19 -1.52 -0.68
CA GLY A 174 -25.92 -1.86 -0.03
C GLY A 174 -25.15 -0.63 0.45
N LEU A 175 -25.23 0.47 -0.29
CA LEU A 175 -24.62 1.74 0.09
C LEU A 175 -25.35 2.42 1.26
N ASN A 176 -26.67 2.34 1.31
CA ASN A 176 -27.47 2.87 2.41
C ASN A 176 -27.15 2.14 3.72
N GLU A 177 -27.09 0.81 3.67
CA GLU A 177 -26.68 -0.01 4.82
C GLU A 177 -25.23 0.28 5.23
N PHE A 178 -24.31 0.41 4.26
CA PHE A 178 -22.94 0.80 4.55
C PHE A 178 -22.86 2.15 5.28
N MET A 179 -23.58 3.16 4.78
CA MET A 179 -23.65 4.49 5.40
C MET A 179 -24.29 4.44 6.79
N TYR A 180 -25.35 3.66 6.98
CA TYR A 180 -25.97 3.44 8.30
C TYR A 180 -24.94 2.90 9.30
N HIS A 181 -24.18 1.88 8.93
CA HIS A 181 -23.18 1.28 9.81
C HIS A 181 -21.96 2.17 10.10
N LEU A 182 -21.66 3.13 9.22
CA LEU A 182 -20.67 4.18 9.48
C LEU A 182 -21.23 5.38 10.28
N SER A 183 -22.56 5.53 10.33
CA SER A 183 -23.22 6.61 11.03
C SER A 183 -23.17 6.44 12.55
N LYS A 184 -23.49 7.52 13.27
CA LYS A 184 -23.59 7.52 14.74
C LYS A 184 -24.68 6.60 15.29
N ASP A 185 -25.65 6.24 14.45
CA ASP A 185 -26.79 5.40 14.83
C ASP A 185 -26.42 3.91 14.97
N SER A 186 -25.26 3.49 14.41
CA SER A 186 -24.81 2.10 14.44
C SER A 186 -23.35 1.93 14.83
N LEU A 187 -22.42 2.62 14.16
CA LEU A 187 -20.96 2.48 14.34
C LEU A 187 -20.47 1.02 14.37
N ASN A 188 -20.95 0.18 13.46
CA ASN A 188 -20.61 -1.25 13.42
C ASN A 188 -19.59 -1.55 12.30
N SER A 189 -18.34 -1.83 12.68
CA SER A 189 -17.26 -2.10 11.73
C SER A 189 -17.47 -3.39 10.93
N LEU A 190 -18.00 -4.45 11.55
CA LEU A 190 -18.18 -5.75 10.92
C LEU A 190 -19.25 -5.68 9.82
N ASP A 191 -20.41 -5.11 10.15
CA ASP A 191 -21.49 -4.94 9.18
C ASP A 191 -21.12 -3.93 8.08
N ALA A 192 -20.40 -2.85 8.41
CA ALA A 192 -19.86 -1.94 7.39
C ALA A 192 -18.88 -2.66 6.45
N CYS A 193 -17.96 -3.47 6.97
CA CYS A 193 -17.05 -4.26 6.14
C CYS A 193 -17.80 -5.28 5.27
N TYR A 194 -18.89 -5.86 5.78
CA TYR A 194 -19.76 -6.76 5.02
C TYR A 194 -20.34 -6.06 3.79
N TRP A 195 -20.99 -4.92 3.98
CA TRP A 195 -21.61 -4.17 2.87
C TRP A 195 -20.60 -3.62 1.88
N MET A 196 -19.41 -3.25 2.36
CA MET A 196 -18.30 -2.90 1.47
C MET A 196 -17.88 -4.09 0.58
N GLU A 197 -17.69 -5.29 1.14
CA GLU A 197 -17.38 -6.49 0.35
C GLU A 197 -18.55 -6.89 -0.55
N TRP A 198 -19.80 -6.67 -0.14
CA TRP A 198 -20.99 -6.92 -0.96
C TRP A 198 -20.99 -6.05 -2.22
N ILE A 199 -20.68 -4.75 -2.11
CA ILE A 199 -20.59 -3.82 -3.24
C ILE A 199 -19.47 -4.26 -4.22
N LEU A 200 -18.30 -4.65 -3.72
CA LEU A 200 -17.18 -5.15 -4.56
C LEU A 200 -17.51 -6.49 -5.22
N GLU A 201 -18.13 -7.39 -4.44
CA GLU A 201 -19.01 -8.49 -4.82
C GLU A 201 -19.79 -8.30 -6.12
N PHE A 202 -20.74 -7.37 -6.01
CA PHE A 202 -21.71 -7.05 -7.04
C PHE A 202 -21.03 -6.58 -8.32
N GLU A 203 -20.11 -5.63 -8.21
CA GLU A 203 -19.35 -5.12 -9.36
C GLU A 203 -18.62 -6.25 -10.10
N ASN A 204 -18.00 -7.17 -9.37
CA ASN A 204 -17.32 -8.33 -9.96
C ASN A 204 -18.28 -9.28 -10.67
N MET A 205 -19.49 -9.46 -10.14
CA MET A 205 -20.53 -10.25 -10.80
C MET A 205 -20.98 -9.61 -12.10
N CYS A 206 -21.26 -8.31 -12.11
CA CYS A 206 -21.60 -7.58 -13.34
C CYS A 206 -20.49 -7.70 -14.38
N LYS A 207 -19.22 -7.54 -13.98
CA LYS A 207 -18.07 -7.73 -14.90
C LYS A 207 -18.02 -9.11 -15.53
N LYS A 208 -18.34 -10.18 -14.77
CA LYS A 208 -18.40 -11.55 -15.31
C LYS A 208 -19.57 -11.76 -16.26
N LYS A 209 -20.70 -11.12 -15.99
CA LYS A 209 -21.89 -11.13 -16.84
C LYS A 209 -21.81 -10.16 -18.03
N LYS A 210 -20.74 -9.36 -18.12
CA LYS A 210 -20.56 -8.26 -19.09
C LYS A 210 -21.66 -7.19 -18.98
N GLU A 211 -22.20 -7.00 -17.78
CA GLU A 211 -23.13 -5.94 -17.44
C GLU A 211 -22.38 -4.67 -17.03
N ILE A 212 -22.97 -3.51 -17.32
CA ILE A 212 -22.39 -2.21 -16.98
C ILE A 212 -22.63 -1.92 -15.50
N CYS A 213 -21.55 -1.72 -14.74
CA CYS A 213 -21.60 -1.27 -13.35
C CYS A 213 -20.56 -0.15 -13.18
N ILE A 214 -20.95 1.07 -13.55
CA ILE A 214 -20.11 2.26 -13.49
C ILE A 214 -20.82 3.33 -12.66
N CYS A 215 -20.07 4.03 -11.81
CA CYS A 215 -20.59 5.14 -11.01
C CYS A 215 -20.26 6.49 -11.66
N GLU A 216 -20.93 7.54 -11.19
CA GLU A 216 -20.58 8.90 -11.54
C GLU A 216 -19.18 9.25 -11.01
N ARG A 217 -18.46 10.12 -11.74
CA ARG A 217 -17.12 10.55 -11.33
C ARG A 217 -17.16 11.25 -9.97
N ARG A 218 -16.16 10.96 -9.13
CA ARG A 218 -15.94 11.65 -7.86
C ARG A 218 -14.74 12.59 -8.01
N SER A 219 -14.91 13.86 -7.65
CA SER A 219 -13.93 14.93 -7.92
C SER A 219 -12.61 14.75 -7.16
N PHE A 220 -12.62 14.03 -6.03
CA PHE A 220 -11.43 13.75 -5.23
C PHE A 220 -10.55 12.63 -5.81
N VAL A 221 -10.98 11.98 -6.89
CA VAL A 221 -10.28 10.81 -7.46
C VAL A 221 -9.31 11.24 -8.57
N SER A 222 -8.01 11.09 -8.31
CA SER A 222 -6.92 11.44 -9.23
C SER A 222 -6.18 10.21 -9.76
N VAL A 223 -6.91 9.23 -10.31
CA VAL A 223 -6.35 8.04 -10.98
C VAL A 223 -6.58 8.09 -12.50
N GLU A 224 -6.01 7.14 -13.26
CA GLU A 224 -6.25 7.04 -14.71
C GLU A 224 -7.76 7.04 -15.04
N GLU A 225 -8.16 7.77 -16.08
CA GLU A 225 -9.56 8.06 -16.42
C GLU A 225 -10.44 6.80 -16.51
N LYS A 226 -9.89 5.71 -17.07
CA LYS A 226 -10.59 4.42 -17.22
C LYS A 226 -11.00 3.78 -15.89
N PHE A 227 -10.39 4.17 -14.77
CA PHE A 227 -10.70 3.64 -13.44
C PHE A 227 -11.58 4.58 -12.61
N GLN A 228 -11.82 5.83 -13.02
CA GLN A 228 -12.49 6.85 -12.21
C GLN A 228 -13.99 6.63 -11.99
N LYS A 229 -14.61 5.73 -12.76
CA LYS A 229 -16.04 5.40 -12.67
C LYS A 229 -16.30 4.04 -12.00
N GLU A 230 -15.35 3.52 -11.22
CA GLU A 230 -15.54 2.25 -10.49
C GLU A 230 -16.31 2.46 -9.17
N PRO A 231 -17.25 1.56 -8.78
CA PRO A 231 -18.02 1.64 -7.54
C PRO A 231 -17.23 1.81 -6.23
N ILE A 232 -15.95 1.40 -6.23
CA ILE A 232 -15.03 1.64 -5.12
C ILE A 232 -14.96 3.11 -4.68
N TRP A 233 -15.21 4.05 -5.59
CA TRP A 233 -15.20 5.48 -5.25
C TRP A 233 -16.43 5.91 -4.45
N MET A 234 -17.57 5.23 -4.60
CA MET A 234 -18.75 5.44 -3.75
C MET A 234 -18.46 5.02 -2.29
N ILE A 235 -17.73 3.92 -2.11
CA ILE A 235 -17.27 3.46 -0.78
C ILE A 235 -16.33 4.51 -0.15
N TRP A 236 -15.38 5.05 -0.92
CA TRP A 236 -14.49 6.09 -0.40
C TRP A 236 -15.22 7.40 -0.09
N ASP A 237 -16.17 7.80 -0.91
CA ASP A 237 -17.01 8.98 -0.69
C ASP A 237 -17.78 8.86 0.64
N ALA A 238 -18.36 7.68 0.89
CA ALA A 238 -19.05 7.34 2.14
C ALA A 238 -18.13 7.49 3.35
N ILE A 239 -16.95 6.88 3.26
CA ILE A 239 -15.93 6.95 4.30
C ILE A 239 -15.51 8.41 4.57
N PHE A 240 -15.32 9.24 3.54
CA PHE A 240 -14.97 10.66 3.71
C PHE A 240 -16.10 11.45 4.38
N ILE A 241 -17.34 11.30 3.95
CA ILE A 241 -18.51 11.96 4.55
C ILE A 241 -18.65 11.59 6.03
N SER A 242 -18.58 10.29 6.35
CA SER A 242 -18.65 9.83 7.75
C SER A 242 -17.48 10.33 8.60
N ASN A 243 -16.30 10.51 8.02
CA ASN A 243 -15.14 11.06 8.74
C ASN A 243 -15.29 12.55 9.05
N ILE A 244 -15.83 13.35 8.11
CA ILE A 244 -16.10 14.77 8.32
C ILE A 244 -17.02 14.97 9.54
N ALA A 245 -18.02 14.11 9.70
CA ALA A 245 -18.94 14.14 10.85
C ALA A 245 -18.27 13.91 12.21
N LYS A 246 -17.08 13.29 12.27
CA LYS A 246 -16.30 13.10 13.52
C LYS A 246 -15.58 14.37 13.99
N LYS A 247 -15.46 15.40 13.15
CA LYS A 247 -14.80 16.69 13.49
C LYS A 247 -13.38 16.53 14.09
N SER A 248 -12.63 15.54 13.64
CA SER A 248 -11.27 15.25 14.13
C SER A 248 -10.23 15.47 13.04
N GLU A 249 -9.39 16.49 13.18
CA GLU A 249 -8.35 16.83 12.19
C GLU A 249 -7.30 15.73 12.03
N ILE A 250 -6.92 15.07 13.12
CA ILE A 250 -5.98 13.94 13.04
C ILE A 250 -6.59 12.77 12.26
N SER A 251 -7.87 12.48 12.47
CA SER A 251 -8.57 11.42 11.73
C SER A 251 -8.66 11.73 10.25
N LYS A 252 -8.96 12.99 9.88
CA LYS A 252 -8.94 13.45 8.47
C LYS A 252 -7.58 13.24 7.83
N LYS A 253 -6.48 13.61 8.51
CA LYS A 253 -5.10 13.42 8.02
C LYS A 253 -4.74 11.95 7.82
N ILE A 254 -5.11 11.10 8.79
CA ILE A 254 -4.90 9.65 8.69
C ILE A 254 -5.67 9.11 7.48
N LEU A 255 -6.95 9.44 7.38
CA LEU A 255 -7.82 8.94 6.31
C LEU A 255 -7.31 9.34 4.93
N LYS A 256 -6.91 10.61 4.77
CA LYS A 256 -6.31 11.11 3.53
C LYS A 256 -5.06 10.33 3.16
N SER A 257 -4.18 10.07 4.13
CA SER A 257 -2.96 9.28 3.90
C SER A 257 -3.29 7.83 3.51
N ILE A 258 -4.30 7.20 4.14
CA ILE A 258 -4.75 5.86 3.74
C ILE A 258 -5.27 5.86 2.30
N PHE A 259 -6.05 6.88 1.91
CA PHE A 259 -6.58 7.01 0.55
C PHE A 259 -5.47 7.21 -0.49
N ASP A 260 -4.48 8.06 -0.20
CA ASP A 260 -3.35 8.31 -1.11
C ASP A 260 -2.49 7.06 -1.30
N LEU A 261 -2.22 6.33 -0.22
CA LEU A 261 -1.57 5.02 -0.27
C LEU A 261 -2.40 3.98 -1.04
N PHE A 262 -3.72 4.00 -0.90
CA PHE A 262 -4.62 3.13 -1.66
C PHE A 262 -4.55 3.42 -3.16
N CYS A 263 -4.35 4.67 -3.57
CA CYS A 263 -4.32 5.10 -4.97
C CYS A 263 -2.98 4.87 -5.69
N ILE A 264 -1.93 4.40 -5.01
CA ILE A 264 -0.59 4.19 -5.59
C ILE A 264 -0.65 3.31 -6.85
N ARG A 265 -0.38 3.87 -8.05
CA ARG A 265 -0.49 3.14 -9.33
C ARG A 265 -1.77 2.29 -9.42
N TYR A 266 -2.90 2.92 -9.10
CA TYR A 266 -4.18 2.23 -9.01
C TYR A 266 -4.52 1.49 -10.31
N THR A 267 -5.04 0.27 -10.15
CA THR A 267 -5.67 -0.53 -11.21
C THR A 267 -6.91 -1.19 -10.62
N SER A 268 -7.83 -1.69 -11.44
CA SER A 268 -9.03 -2.39 -10.94
C SER A 268 -8.73 -3.55 -9.99
N GLY A 269 -7.55 -4.17 -10.09
CA GLY A 269 -7.11 -5.23 -9.17
C GLY A 269 -6.64 -4.71 -7.80
N ALA A 270 -6.27 -3.43 -7.69
CA ALA A 270 -5.74 -2.83 -6.48
C ALA A 270 -6.76 -2.83 -5.34
N LYS A 271 -8.05 -2.60 -5.62
CA LYS A 271 -9.11 -2.63 -4.59
C LYS A 271 -9.17 -3.94 -3.83
N ARG A 272 -8.89 -5.08 -4.48
CA ARG A 272 -8.80 -6.39 -3.81
C ARG A 272 -7.50 -6.57 -3.06
N LYS A 273 -6.37 -6.19 -3.67
CA LYS A 273 -5.04 -6.33 -3.05
C LYS A 273 -4.90 -5.49 -1.78
N ARG A 274 -5.50 -4.29 -1.77
CA ARG A 274 -5.36 -3.26 -0.74
C ARG A 274 -6.62 -3.07 0.11
N LYS A 275 -7.58 -4.00 0.04
CA LYS A 275 -8.85 -3.88 0.79
C LYS A 275 -8.67 -3.70 2.29
N TYR A 276 -7.62 -4.24 2.90
CA TYR A 276 -7.37 -4.03 4.33
C TYR A 276 -7.09 -2.56 4.69
N LEU A 277 -6.68 -1.71 3.74
CA LEU A 277 -6.64 -0.26 3.94
C LEU A 277 -8.05 0.33 4.08
N ILE A 278 -9.02 -0.20 3.33
CA ILE A 278 -10.43 0.19 3.43
C ILE A 278 -11.02 -0.28 4.76
N TYR A 279 -10.74 -1.52 5.17
CA TYR A 279 -11.15 -2.02 6.50
C TYR A 279 -10.57 -1.15 7.62
N PHE A 280 -9.30 -0.75 7.50
CA PHE A 280 -8.69 0.18 8.42
C PHE A 280 -9.39 1.55 8.41
N ALA A 281 -9.74 2.09 7.24
CA ALA A 281 -10.51 3.32 7.15
C ALA A 281 -11.91 3.21 7.78
N ILE A 282 -12.58 2.05 7.66
CA ILE A 282 -13.85 1.76 8.34
C ILE A 282 -13.66 1.75 9.85
N SER A 283 -12.68 1.00 10.38
CA SER A 283 -12.34 0.98 11.81
C SER A 283 -11.99 2.37 12.34
N LEU A 284 -11.32 3.22 11.54
CA LEU A 284 -11.04 4.62 11.90
C LEU A 284 -12.31 5.43 12.14
N ILE A 285 -13.41 5.12 11.45
CA ILE A 285 -14.71 5.77 11.60
C ILE A 285 -15.47 5.17 12.78
N THR A 286 -15.58 3.85 12.85
CA THR A 286 -16.49 3.16 13.78
C THR A 286 -15.91 3.00 15.19
N GLU A 287 -14.58 2.98 15.33
CA GLU A 287 -13.91 2.73 16.61
C GLU A 287 -13.26 3.99 17.22
N LYS A 288 -12.90 3.88 18.50
CA LYS A 288 -12.16 4.92 19.23
C LYS A 288 -10.68 4.83 18.88
N ILE A 289 -10.10 5.97 18.51
CA ILE A 289 -8.68 6.08 18.15
C ILE A 289 -7.89 6.54 19.37
N ASN A 290 -6.75 5.88 19.64
CA ASN A 290 -5.76 6.38 20.58
C ASN A 290 -4.69 7.19 19.82
N ASP A 291 -4.78 8.52 19.89
CA ASP A 291 -3.87 9.45 19.22
C ASP A 291 -2.52 9.65 19.92
N LYS A 292 -2.37 9.15 21.15
CA LYS A 292 -1.13 9.23 21.95
C LYS A 292 -0.08 8.23 21.51
N ILE A 293 -0.45 7.19 20.76
CA ILE A 293 0.49 6.18 20.26
C ILE A 293 1.51 6.87 19.35
N PRO A 294 2.82 6.89 19.66
CA PRO A 294 3.82 7.44 18.76
C PRO A 294 3.99 6.55 17.53
N ILE A 295 4.33 7.14 16.38
CA ILE A 295 4.58 6.36 15.16
C ILE A 295 5.82 5.47 15.33
N ILE A 296 6.86 6.03 15.96
CA ILE A 296 8.17 5.41 16.17
C ILE A 296 8.50 5.51 17.65
N ASN A 297 8.71 4.36 18.30
CA ASN A 297 9.13 4.29 19.70
C ASN A 297 10.65 4.42 19.87
N ASP A 298 11.42 3.72 19.02
CA ASP A 298 12.86 3.55 19.19
C ASP A 298 13.61 4.06 17.96
N LYS A 299 13.98 5.35 17.98
CA LYS A 299 14.73 6.00 16.89
C LYS A 299 16.19 5.56 16.84
N SER A 300 16.81 5.29 18.00
CA SER A 300 18.23 4.92 18.04
C SER A 300 18.46 3.53 17.43
N LEU A 301 17.55 2.59 17.66
CA LEU A 301 17.59 1.28 17.00
C LEU A 301 17.51 1.42 15.47
N ILE A 302 16.60 2.25 14.98
CA ILE A 302 16.45 2.53 13.55
C ILE A 302 17.76 3.05 12.97
N ASP A 303 18.37 4.05 13.60
CA ASP A 303 19.62 4.65 13.14
C ASP A 303 20.77 3.64 13.13
N ASN A 304 20.88 2.82 14.17
CA ASN A 304 21.93 1.81 14.29
C ASN A 304 21.83 0.72 13.23
N ILE A 305 20.62 0.21 12.95
CA ILE A 305 20.41 -0.81 11.92
C ILE A 305 20.56 -0.19 10.52
N ASN A 306 20.05 1.02 10.29
CA ASN A 306 20.18 1.69 8.99
C ASN A 306 21.63 2.02 8.63
N LYS A 307 22.52 2.26 9.61
CA LYS A 307 23.97 2.40 9.37
C LYS A 307 24.60 1.11 8.85
N LYS A 308 24.04 -0.05 9.22
CA LYS A 308 24.53 -1.38 8.84
C LYS A 308 23.73 -2.02 7.70
N ILE A 309 22.79 -1.31 7.08
CA ILE A 309 21.86 -1.87 6.09
C ILE A 309 22.58 -2.56 4.92
N ASN A 310 23.75 -2.04 4.52
CA ASN A 310 24.52 -2.61 3.43
C ASN A 310 25.05 -4.02 3.70
N LEU A 311 25.16 -4.45 4.97
CA LEU A 311 25.52 -5.84 5.31
C LEU A 311 24.47 -6.83 4.79
N ILE A 312 23.18 -6.47 4.80
CA ILE A 312 22.09 -7.28 4.24
C ILE A 312 22.30 -7.47 2.72
N TYR A 313 22.68 -6.40 2.03
CA TYR A 313 22.90 -6.43 0.58
C TYR A 313 24.18 -7.19 0.21
N LYS A 314 25.21 -7.16 1.08
CA LYS A 314 26.40 -8.00 0.95
C LYS A 314 26.05 -9.49 0.99
N GLU A 315 25.13 -9.89 1.85
CA GLU A 315 24.65 -11.28 1.92
C GLU A 315 23.86 -11.68 0.68
N ILE A 316 22.94 -10.82 0.21
CA ILE A 316 22.15 -11.07 -1.01
C ILE A 316 23.03 -11.12 -2.25
N LYS A 317 24.08 -10.30 -2.30
CA LYS A 317 25.06 -10.25 -3.41
C LYS A 317 25.69 -11.61 -3.71
N LYS A 318 25.78 -12.53 -2.74
CA LYS A 318 26.28 -13.89 -2.97
C LYS A 318 25.49 -14.67 -4.03
N ASN A 319 24.26 -14.25 -4.32
CA ASN A 319 23.39 -14.85 -5.34
C ASN A 319 23.41 -14.07 -6.67
N GLU A 320 24.37 -13.16 -6.87
CA GLU A 320 24.54 -12.45 -8.12
C GLU A 320 24.99 -13.38 -9.25
N VAL A 321 24.59 -13.05 -10.48
CA VAL A 321 25.03 -13.73 -11.69
C VAL A 321 25.96 -12.79 -12.45
N SER A 322 27.23 -13.18 -12.52
CA SER A 322 28.30 -12.51 -13.25
C SER A 322 28.55 -13.17 -14.62
N PRO A 323 28.92 -12.39 -15.66
CA PRO A 323 29.41 -12.94 -16.92
C PRO A 323 30.62 -13.86 -16.73
N ALA A 324 30.71 -14.93 -17.54
CA ALA A 324 31.82 -15.88 -17.49
C ALA A 324 33.23 -15.28 -17.74
N MET A 325 33.30 -14.04 -18.25
CA MET A 325 34.53 -13.31 -18.59
C MET A 325 34.80 -12.11 -17.66
N ASP A 326 34.18 -12.07 -16.47
CA ASP A 326 34.33 -10.94 -15.52
C ASP A 326 35.78 -10.68 -15.09
N TYR A 327 36.63 -11.71 -15.12
CA TYR A 327 38.07 -11.59 -14.84
C TYR A 327 38.83 -10.73 -15.87
N LEU A 328 38.29 -10.52 -17.08
CA LEU A 328 38.91 -9.67 -18.12
C LEU A 328 38.57 -8.18 -17.96
N PHE A 329 37.56 -7.84 -17.15
CA PHE A 329 37.10 -6.47 -16.94
C PHE A 329 37.45 -5.91 -15.56
N THR A 330 38.28 -6.62 -14.80
CA THR A 330 38.85 -6.17 -13.52
C THR A 330 39.70 -4.91 -13.75
N GLY A 331 39.09 -3.73 -13.54
CA GLY A 331 39.75 -2.42 -13.71
C GLY A 331 38.98 -1.40 -14.55
N VAL A 332 37.88 -1.79 -15.21
CA VAL A 332 37.02 -0.85 -15.95
C VAL A 332 35.96 -0.29 -15.00
N GLU A 333 36.03 1.02 -14.70
CA GLU A 333 35.03 1.70 -13.88
C GLU A 333 33.62 1.60 -14.51
N LYS A 334 32.77 0.73 -13.98
CA LYS A 334 31.32 0.79 -14.22
C LYS A 334 30.66 1.45 -13.01
N SER A 335 30.57 2.78 -13.02
CA SER A 335 29.63 3.56 -12.18
C SER A 335 29.46 5.00 -12.68
N ASN A 336 29.24 5.19 -13.99
CA ASN A 336 29.01 6.54 -14.52
C ASN A 336 27.59 7.06 -14.22
N ARG A 337 26.62 6.16 -14.01
CA ARG A 337 25.21 6.55 -13.80
C ARG A 337 24.92 7.03 -12.38
N GLU A 338 25.45 6.36 -11.34
CA GLU A 338 25.27 6.84 -9.96
C GLU A 338 25.94 8.20 -9.77
N LYS A 339 27.16 8.37 -10.28
CA LYS A 339 27.84 9.68 -10.36
C LYS A 339 27.01 10.74 -11.10
N THR A 340 26.27 10.35 -12.15
CA THR A 340 25.39 11.28 -12.90
C THR A 340 24.12 11.64 -12.11
N VAL A 341 23.51 10.66 -11.44
CA VAL A 341 22.35 10.89 -10.55
C VAL A 341 22.74 11.78 -9.38
N GLU A 342 23.90 11.55 -8.75
CA GLU A 342 24.42 12.42 -7.68
C GLU A 342 24.67 13.86 -8.16
N LYS A 343 25.17 14.03 -9.39
CA LYS A 343 25.30 15.36 -10.02
C LYS A 343 23.94 16.02 -10.23
N LEU A 344 22.95 15.30 -10.76
CA LEU A 344 21.58 15.82 -10.94
C LEU A 344 20.94 16.24 -9.61
N GLU A 345 21.13 15.46 -8.55
CA GLU A 345 20.65 15.82 -7.21
C GLU A 345 21.36 17.06 -6.65
N THR A 346 22.67 17.18 -6.87
CA THR A 346 23.45 18.37 -6.46
C THR A 346 22.98 19.61 -7.19
N MET A 347 22.73 19.51 -8.50
CA MET A 347 22.19 20.61 -9.32
C MET A 347 20.78 21.02 -8.87
N ASN A 348 19.92 20.06 -8.55
CA ASN A 348 18.58 20.34 -8.03
C ASN A 348 18.64 21.10 -6.69
N LYS A 349 19.54 20.71 -5.78
CA LYS A 349 19.75 21.43 -4.50
C LYS A 349 20.27 22.85 -4.72
N MET A 350 21.17 23.07 -5.68
CA MET A 350 21.69 24.40 -6.01
C MET A 350 20.61 25.32 -6.59
N ASN A 351 19.74 24.80 -7.46
CA ASN A 351 18.62 25.57 -8.02
C ASN A 351 17.59 25.99 -6.97
N THR A 352 17.42 25.23 -5.89
CA THR A 352 16.54 25.61 -4.77
C THR A 352 17.13 26.72 -3.90
N ILE A 353 18.46 26.88 -3.87
CA ILE A 353 19.14 27.94 -3.08
C ILE A 353 19.16 29.28 -3.84
N ILE A 354 19.10 29.26 -5.17
CA ILE A 354 19.17 30.47 -6.02
C ILE A 354 17.80 31.17 -6.18
N ARG A 355 16.72 30.60 -5.63
CA ARG A 355 15.41 31.26 -5.53
C ARG A 355 15.10 31.66 -4.09
N ASN A 356 15.85 32.63 -3.58
CA ASN A 356 15.46 33.45 -2.43
C ASN A 356 15.57 34.92 -2.81
#